data_AF-A0A1B8HRV5-F1
#
_entry.id   AF-A0A1B8HRV5-F1
#
_cell.length_a   1.000
_cell.length_b   1.000
_cell.length_c   1.000
_cell.angle_alpha   90.00
_cell.angle_beta   90.00
_cell.angle_gamma   90.00
#
_symmetry.space_group_name_H-M   'P 1'
#
loop_
_entity.id
_entity.type
_entity.pdbx_description
1 polymer ?
#
loop_
_entity_poly.entity_id
_entity_poly.type
_entity_poly.pdbx_seq_one_letter_code
_entity_poly.pdbx_strand_id
1 'polypeptide(L)' 'MTPQEAENGRRTIARECYHELDANRPLNDDKRRTILKKHLRQFTSLLTEYHHKRSIPAIWLNVYLFKLEKEMKDG' A
#
# COMPACT_ATOMS: atom_id res chain seq x y z
N MET A 1 4.80 11.77 15.53
CA MET A 1 5.19 11.07 14.29
C MET A 1 5.95 12.04 13.41
N THR A 2 7.22 11.76 13.18
CA THR A 2 8.07 12.49 12.23
C THR A 2 7.68 12.14 10.79
N PRO A 3 8.03 12.97 9.79
CA PRO A 3 7.80 12.63 8.38
C PRO A 3 8.39 11.27 7.98
N GLN A 4 9.52 10.91 8.58
CA GLN A 4 10.23 9.65 8.33
C GLN A 4 9.52 8.45 8.97
N GLU A 5 9.01 8.59 10.21
CA GLU A 5 8.18 7.54 10.83
C GLU A 5 6.90 7.30 10.03
N ALA A 6 6.27 8.36 9.52
CA ALA A 6 5.08 8.24 8.68
C ALA A 6 5.39 7.54 7.35
N GLU A 7 6.54 7.83 6.74
CA GLU A 7 6.97 7.18 5.50
C GLU A 7 7.28 5.70 5.71
N ASN A 8 8.01 5.39 6.78
CA ASN A 8 8.28 4.01 7.16
C ASN A 8 6.98 3.25 7.41
N GLY A 9 6.02 3.85 8.12
CA GLY A 9 4.71 3.24 8.35
C GLY A 9 3.94 2.97 7.04
N ARG A 10 3.88 3.93 6.11
CA ARG A 10 3.25 3.75 4.79
C ARG A 10 3.90 2.60 4.01
N ARG A 11 5.23 2.54 4.02
CA ARG A 11 5.99 1.49 3.33
C ARG A 11 5.79 0.12 3.98
N THR A 12 5.70 0.04 5.31
CA THR A 12 5.39 -1.20 6.02
C THR A 12 4.03 -1.74 5.64
N ILE A 13 2.97 -0.92 5.71
CA ILE A 13 1.61 -1.37 5.32
C ILE A 13 1.56 -1.79 3.86
N ALA A 14 2.22 -1.06 2.97
CA ALA A 14 2.28 -1.45 1.57
C ALA A 14 3.01 -2.79 1.36
N ARG A 15 4.06 -3.07 2.13
CA ARG A 15 4.79 -4.35 2.09
C ARG A 15 3.94 -5.50 2.62
N GLU A 16 3.23 -5.30 3.72
CA GLU A 16 2.27 -6.29 4.25
C GLU A 16 1.17 -6.58 3.22
N CYS A 17 0.61 -5.53 2.60
CA CYS A 17 -0.37 -5.67 1.53
C CYS A 17 0.19 -6.44 0.34
N TYR A 18 1.42 -6.15 -0.07
CA TYR A 18 2.10 -6.86 -1.16
C TYR A 18 2.26 -8.35 -0.84
N HIS A 19 2.77 -8.70 0.34
CA HIS A 19 2.94 -10.09 0.75
C HIS A 19 1.61 -10.83 0.86
N GLU A 20 0.56 -10.20 1.38
CA GLU A 20 -0.77 -10.82 1.46
C GLU A 20 -1.36 -11.04 0.06
N LEU A 21 -1.14 -10.11 -0.89
CA LEU A 21 -1.52 -10.30 -2.27
C LEU A 21 -0.75 -11.44 -2.94
N ASP A 22 0.57 -11.53 -2.72
CA ASP A 22 1.43 -12.55 -3.31
C ASP A 22 1.12 -13.95 -2.78
N ALA A 23 0.97 -14.09 -1.45
CA ALA A 23 0.64 -15.36 -0.80
C ALA A 23 -0.73 -15.93 -1.19
N ASN A 24 -1.63 -15.11 -1.74
CA ASN A 24 -2.97 -15.50 -2.18
C ASN A 24 -3.07 -15.68 -3.71
N ARG A 25 -1.96 -15.74 -4.44
CA ARG A 25 -1.96 -16.00 -5.88
C ARG A 25 -2.36 -17.46 -6.20
N PRO A 26 -3.16 -17.72 -7.26
CA PRO A 26 -3.80 -16.74 -8.13
C PRO A 26 -4.96 -16.01 -7.43
N LEU A 27 -4.97 -14.68 -7.54
CA LEU A 27 -6.01 -13.82 -6.98
C LEU A 27 -7.15 -13.67 -7.98
N ASN A 28 -8.39 -13.84 -7.51
CA ASN A 28 -9.55 -13.29 -8.20
C ASN A 28 -9.80 -11.83 -7.75
N ASP A 29 -10.61 -11.09 -8.50
CA ASP A 29 -10.88 -9.68 -8.22
C ASP A 29 -11.48 -9.42 -6.83
N ASP A 30 -12.32 -10.33 -6.33
CA ASP A 30 -12.95 -10.19 -5.02
C ASP A 30 -11.95 -10.32 -3.86
N LYS A 31 -11.10 -11.35 -3.89
CA LYS A 31 -10.01 -11.53 -2.92
C LYS A 31 -9.04 -10.36 -2.97
N ARG A 32 -8.65 -9.94 -4.18
CA ARG A 32 -7.77 -8.78 -4.38
C ARG A 32 -8.37 -7.53 -3.75
N ARG A 33 -9.65 -7.24 -4.03
CA ARG A 33 -10.36 -6.08 -3.48
C ARG A 33 -10.45 -6.13 -1.96
N THR A 34 -10.71 -7.30 -1.39
CA THR A 34 -10.80 -7.50 0.06
C THR A 34 -9.48 -7.21 0.75
N ILE A 35 -8.37 -7.75 0.23
CA ILE A 35 -7.02 -7.49 0.76
C ILE A 35 -6.68 -6.01 0.64
N LEU A 36 -6.88 -5.40 -0.53
CA LEU A 36 -6.63 -3.97 -0.72
C LEU A 36 -7.45 -3.11 0.24
N LYS A 37 -8.74 -3.42 0.45
CA LYS A 37 -9.62 -2.64 1.34
C LYS A 37 -9.17 -2.73 2.81
N LYS A 38 -8.72 -3.90 3.26
CA LYS A 38 -8.16 -4.12 4.60
C LYS A 38 -6.99 -3.18 4.87
N HIS A 39 -6.01 -3.18 3.97
CA HIS A 39 -4.79 -2.36 4.10
C HIS A 39 -5.03 -0.88 3.83
N LEU A 40 -5.96 -0.55 2.93
CA LEU A 40 -6.29 0.84 2.59
C LEU A 40 -6.74 1.64 3.80
N ARG A 41 -7.52 1.05 4.71
CA ARG A 41 -7.98 1.73 5.92
C ARG A 41 -6.80 2.15 6.80
N GLN A 42 -5.87 1.22 7.06
CA GLN A 42 -4.69 1.49 7.88
C GLN A 42 -3.77 2.49 7.19
N PHE A 43 -3.53 2.28 5.89
CA PHE A 43 -2.70 3.16 5.05
C PHE A 43 -3.22 4.61 5.03
N THR A 44 -4.54 4.80 4.94
CA THR A 44 -5.16 6.13 4.90
C THR A 44 -4.87 6.93 6.16
N SER A 45 -4.80 6.29 7.33
CA SER A 45 -4.48 6.98 8.60
C SER A 45 -3.05 7.52 8.67
N LEU A 46 -2.16 7.05 7.78
CA LEU A 46 -0.78 7.49 7.67
C LEU A 46 -0.57 8.52 6.55
N LEU A 47 -1.61 8.91 5.84
CA LEU A 47 -1.53 9.95 4.82
C LEU A 47 -1.53 11.33 5.47
N THR A 48 -0.70 12.21 4.91
CA THR A 48 -0.65 13.62 5.31
C THR A 48 -1.55 14.46 4.42
N GLU A 49 -1.80 15.71 4.81
CA GLU A 49 -2.59 16.65 4.01
C GLU A 49 -2.07 16.79 2.56
N TYR A 50 -0.76 16.76 2.37
CA TYR A 50 -0.13 16.75 1.05
C TYR A 50 -0.65 15.62 0.15
N HIS A 51 -0.79 14.41 0.72
CA HIS A 51 -1.25 13.24 -0.03
C HIS A 51 -2.73 13.40 -0.40
N HIS A 52 -3.55 13.82 0.55
CA HIS A 52 -4.98 14.07 0.34
C HIS A 52 -5.26 15.19 -0.69
N LYS A 53 -4.43 16.23 -0.73
CA LYS A 53 -4.52 17.31 -1.73
C LYS A 53 -4.17 16.86 -3.15
N ARG A 54 -3.31 15.84 -3.30
CA ARG A 54 -2.82 15.38 -4.60
C ARG A 54 -3.62 14.23 -5.20
N SER A 55 -4.12 13.32 -4.36
CA SER A 55 -4.83 12.14 -4.85
C SER A 55 -5.61 11.42 -3.76
N ILE A 56 -6.37 10.40 -4.15
CA ILE A 56 -7.11 9.54 -3.23
C ILE A 56 -6.19 8.48 -2.60
N PRO A 57 -6.49 8.00 -1.38
CA PRO A 57 -5.64 7.03 -0.67
C PRO A 57 -5.36 5.74 -1.45
N ALA A 58 -6.33 5.29 -2.25
CA ALA A 58 -6.20 4.07 -3.05
C ALA A 58 -5.13 4.20 -4.15
N ILE A 59 -4.97 5.39 -4.74
CA ILE A 59 -3.93 5.64 -5.74
C ILE A 59 -2.56 5.61 -5.06
N TRP A 60 -2.42 6.25 -3.90
CA TRP A 60 -1.18 6.21 -3.14
C TRP A 60 -0.79 4.78 -2.75
N LEU A 61 -1.72 3.97 -2.21
CA LEU A 61 -1.43 2.56 -1.89
C LEU A 61 -0.93 1.80 -3.13
N ASN A 62 -1.56 1.98 -4.28
CA ASN A 62 -1.11 1.36 -5.53
C ASN A 62 0.29 1.84 -5.97
N VAL A 63 0.61 3.12 -5.79
CA VAL A 63 1.97 3.64 -6.09
C VAL A 63 3.02 2.95 -5.22
N TYR A 64 2.77 2.75 -3.92
CA TYR A 64 3.70 2.04 -3.06
C TYR A 64 3.81 0.55 -3.42
N LEU A 65 2.68 -0.11 -3.72
CA LEU A 65 2.69 -1.50 -4.19
C LEU A 65 3.50 -1.65 -5.48
N PHE A 66 3.31 -0.76 -6.46
CA PHE A 66 4.06 -0.80 -7.72
C PHE A 66 5.56 -0.58 -7.50
N LYS A 67 5.95 0.35 -6.62
CA LYS A 67 7.36 0.55 -6.25
C LYS A 67 7.96 -0.72 -5.65
N LEU A 68 7.25 -1.36 -4.72
CA LEU A 68 7.68 -2.63 -4.11
C LEU A 68 7.77 -3.75 -5.14
N GLU A 69 6.81 -3.86 -6.05
CA GLU A 69 6.85 -4.84 -7.14
C GLU A 69 8.08 -4.68 -8.03
N LYS A 70 8.50 -3.44 -8.31
CA LYS A 70 9.75 -3.18 -9.04
C LYS A 70 10.97 -3.58 -8.22
N GLU A 71 11.05 -3.13 -6.97
CA GLU A 71 12.14 -3.48 -6.06
C GLU A 71 12.34 -4.99 -5.90
N MET A 72 11.25 -5.78 -5.88
CA MET A 72 11.30 -7.24 -5.77
C MET A 72 11.61 -7.96 -7.08
N LYS A 73 11.42 -7.31 -8.24
CA LYS A 73 11.73 -7.88 -9.56
C LYS A 73 13.15 -7.55 -10.02
N ASP A 74 13.64 -6.37 -9.65
CA ASP A 74 14.98 -5.89 -9.97
C ASP A 74 16.04 -6.32 -8.93
N GLY A 75 15.63 -7.02 -7.87
CA GLY A 75 16.48 -7.49 -6.77
C GLY A 75 16.86 -8.96 -6.81
#